data_AF-A0A7W0FZP0-F1
#
_entry.id   AF-A0A7W0FZP0-F1
#
_cell.length_a   1.000
_cell.length_b   1.000
_cell.length_c   1.000
_cell.angle_alpha   90.00
_cell.angle_beta   90.00
_cell.angle_gamma   90.00
#
_symmetry.space_group_name_H-M   'P 1'
#
loop_
_entity.id
_entity.type
_entity.pdbx_description
1 polymer ?
#
loop_
_entity_poly.entity_id
_entity_poly.type
_entity_poly.pdbx_seq_one_letter_code
_entity_poly.pdbx_strand_id
1 'polypeptide(L)'
;MRTLIFSLSLGLSLLISACGGTEPLSRANQNSGAANNTGRAERPGGDASRELGVSPSHGGGGAGTSTAPAGGVSSGGGDADKSFANTAEYDALIEKASAKADASGASEADKKAAAEAYLSRANVYRDAGNPKLYKFALGDYRRVLRYQPDNREAKEKMKEIVSIYEGLGRPVPTNGLEP
;
A
#
# COMPACT_ATOMS: atom_id res chain seq x y z
N MET A 1 4.26 -62.52 -17.96
CA MET A 1 4.82 -61.21 -17.52
C MET A 1 4.34 -60.98 -16.09
N ARG A 2 5.14 -61.42 -15.11
CA ARG A 2 5.77 -60.58 -14.08
C ARG A 2 4.78 -59.68 -13.32
N THR A 3 4.41 -60.20 -12.16
CA THR A 3 3.90 -59.55 -10.94
C THR A 3 4.46 -58.16 -10.68
N LEU A 4 3.65 -57.25 -10.12
CA LEU A 4 4.07 -56.32 -9.08
C LEU A 4 2.85 -55.82 -8.28
N ILE A 5 2.77 -56.31 -7.05
CA ILE A 5 1.90 -55.94 -5.95
C ILE A 5 2.50 -54.65 -5.36
N PHE A 6 1.73 -53.57 -5.26
CA PHE A 6 2.10 -52.40 -4.44
C PHE A 6 1.15 -52.31 -3.25
N SER A 7 1.56 -52.97 -2.16
CA SER A 7 1.10 -52.68 -0.81
C SER A 7 1.60 -51.28 -0.42
N LEU A 8 0.70 -50.36 -0.10
CA LEU A 8 1.04 -49.12 0.60
C LEU A 8 0.14 -48.99 1.84
N SER A 9 0.55 -49.69 2.88
CA SER A 9 0.02 -49.57 4.25
C SER A 9 1.04 -48.78 5.06
N LEU A 10 0.73 -47.52 5.43
CA LEU A 10 1.26 -46.76 6.59
C LEU A 10 0.79 -45.32 6.41
N GLY A 11 0.23 -44.61 7.37
CA GLY A 11 0.06 -44.83 8.79
C GLY A 11 -0.43 -43.51 9.35
N LEU A 12 -1.62 -43.54 9.94
CA LEU A 12 -2.25 -42.44 10.68
C LEU A 12 -1.39 -42.12 11.91
N SER A 13 -0.80 -40.92 11.97
CA SER A 13 -0.22 -40.37 13.20
C SER A 13 -0.87 -39.02 13.49
N LEU A 14 -1.92 -39.10 14.29
CA LEU A 14 -2.53 -38.02 15.04
C LEU A 14 -1.58 -37.63 16.18
N LEU A 15 -1.12 -36.38 16.22
CA LEU A 15 -0.52 -35.80 17.42
C LEU A 15 -1.16 -34.44 17.67
N ILE A 16 -2.22 -34.48 18.46
CA ILE A 16 -2.78 -33.35 19.19
C ILE A 16 -1.80 -33.07 20.33
N SER A 17 -1.21 -31.88 20.36
CA SER A 17 -0.61 -31.34 21.58
C SER A 17 -1.20 -29.97 21.83
N ALA A 18 -2.15 -29.94 22.77
CA ALA A 18 -2.69 -28.76 23.38
C ALA A 18 -1.95 -28.53 24.71
N CYS A 19 -1.36 -27.35 24.87
CA CYS A 19 -1.04 -26.65 26.11
C CYS A 19 -0.83 -25.18 25.67
N GLY A 20 -1.77 -24.26 25.93
CA GLY A 20 -1.80 -23.47 27.17
C GLY A 20 -0.60 -22.52 27.20
N GLY A 21 -0.66 -21.21 27.03
CA GLY A 21 -1.68 -20.23 27.34
C GLY A 21 -1.04 -19.19 28.27
N THR A 22 -0.65 -18.02 27.75
CA THR A 22 -0.46 -16.74 28.48
C THR A 22 -0.15 -15.63 27.48
N GLU A 23 -1.09 -14.71 27.28
CA GLU A 23 -0.80 -13.29 27.00
C GLU A 23 -1.10 -12.51 28.31
N PRO A 24 -0.87 -11.18 28.47
CA PRO A 24 -0.21 -10.20 27.59
C PRO A 24 0.73 -9.19 28.32
N LEU A 25 1.29 -8.25 27.54
CA LEU A 25 1.68 -6.87 27.87
C LEU A 25 2.86 -6.61 28.83
N SER A 26 3.96 -6.07 28.27
CA SER A 26 4.66 -4.87 28.78
C SER A 26 5.78 -4.46 27.82
N ARG A 27 5.48 -3.61 26.83
CA ARG A 27 6.52 -2.82 26.15
C ARG A 27 6.30 -1.36 26.54
N ALA A 28 7.02 -0.96 27.59
CA ALA A 28 7.14 0.43 28.00
C ALA A 28 7.83 1.22 26.88
N ASN A 29 7.05 1.99 26.12
CA ASN A 29 7.56 3.08 25.31
C ASN A 29 7.59 4.33 26.21
N GLN A 30 8.76 4.62 26.79
CA GLN A 30 8.98 5.88 27.50
C GLN A 30 9.20 6.98 26.46
N ASN A 31 8.10 7.63 26.05
CA ASN A 31 8.15 8.90 25.36
C ASN A 31 8.42 10.01 26.39
N SER A 32 9.69 10.40 26.53
CA SER A 32 10.08 11.56 27.32
C SER A 32 9.75 12.84 26.55
N GLY A 33 8.56 13.38 26.79
CA GLY A 33 8.16 14.69 26.29
C GLY A 33 7.29 15.41 27.31
N ALA A 34 7.90 16.14 28.24
CA ALA A 34 7.26 17.22 29.00
C ALA A 34 8.29 18.07 29.77
N ALA A 35 7.93 19.35 29.97
CA ALA A 35 8.55 20.42 30.77
C ALA A 35 9.75 21.14 30.09
N ASN A 36 9.58 22.23 29.35
CA ASN A 36 9.03 23.57 29.65
C ASN A 36 10.01 24.50 30.41
N ASN A 37 10.41 25.55 29.70
CA ASN A 37 10.73 26.94 30.10
C ASN A 37 11.40 27.28 31.46
N THR A 38 12.54 27.99 31.42
CA THR A 38 12.80 29.27 32.15
C THR A 38 14.22 29.83 31.93
N GLY A 39 14.34 31.17 31.87
CA GLY A 39 15.57 31.98 32.11
C GLY A 39 16.27 32.48 30.83
N ARG A 40 15.87 33.61 30.23
CA ARG A 40 16.24 35.02 30.49
C ARG A 40 17.70 35.42 30.16
N ALA A 41 17.80 36.14 29.05
CA ALA A 41 18.59 37.35 28.73
C ALA A 41 20.11 37.35 28.81
N GLU A 42 20.73 37.60 27.65
CA GLU A 42 21.76 38.63 27.43
C GLU A 42 21.80 38.99 25.92
N ARG A 43 21.64 40.30 25.60
CA ARG A 43 21.99 40.97 24.31
C ARG A 43 23.45 41.46 24.44
N PRO A 44 24.18 42.01 23.42
CA PRO A 44 23.69 42.65 22.18
C PRO A 44 24.57 42.55 20.89
N GLY A 45 23.97 42.96 19.77
CA GLY A 45 24.64 43.80 18.74
C GLY A 45 25.21 43.12 17.49
N GLY A 46 24.87 43.65 16.31
CA GLY A 46 25.63 43.39 15.08
C GLY A 46 24.81 43.42 13.79
N ASP A 47 25.07 44.44 12.97
CA ASP A 47 24.45 44.88 11.73
C ASP A 47 24.19 43.90 10.57
N ALA A 48 23.30 44.39 9.70
CA ALA A 48 22.98 44.00 8.33
C ALA A 48 24.16 43.56 7.44
N SER A 49 23.94 42.59 6.55
CA SER A 49 23.88 42.86 5.09
C SER A 49 23.70 41.59 4.24
N ARG A 50 23.02 41.84 3.13
CA ARG A 50 22.78 41.06 1.92
C ARG A 50 23.97 40.19 1.46
N GLU A 51 23.67 39.02 0.90
CA GLU A 51 24.44 38.48 -0.23
C GLU A 51 23.55 37.56 -1.08
N LEU A 52 23.50 37.90 -2.37
CA LEU A 52 22.82 37.20 -3.44
C LEU A 52 23.75 36.07 -3.91
N GLY A 53 23.48 34.83 -3.52
CA GLY A 53 24.19 33.67 -4.04
C GLY A 53 23.34 32.90 -5.05
N VAL A 54 23.49 33.22 -6.33
CA VAL A 54 23.05 32.33 -7.43
C VAL A 54 24.17 31.34 -7.75
N SER A 55 23.74 30.09 -7.96
CA SER A 55 24.26 29.05 -8.87
C SER A 55 24.92 27.79 -8.31
N PRO A 56 24.73 26.66 -9.04
CA PRO A 56 24.63 25.31 -8.51
C PRO A 56 25.96 24.55 -8.62
N SER A 57 26.11 23.50 -7.82
CA SER A 57 27.18 22.52 -8.01
C SER A 57 26.70 21.12 -7.65
N HIS A 58 26.79 20.25 -8.66
CA HIS A 58 26.58 18.82 -8.54
C HIS A 58 27.91 18.21 -8.11
N GLY A 59 27.91 17.24 -7.19
CA GLY A 59 29.11 16.44 -6.98
C GLY A 59 29.11 15.55 -5.75
N GLY A 60 28.79 14.27 -5.98
CA GLY A 60 29.24 13.11 -5.21
C GLY A 60 28.65 12.96 -3.81
N GLY A 61 28.19 11.82 -3.34
CA GLY A 61 28.42 10.44 -3.76
C GLY A 61 28.32 9.58 -2.50
N GLY A 62 27.90 8.32 -2.65
CA GLY A 62 28.12 7.30 -1.62
C GLY A 62 26.88 6.81 -0.86
N ALA A 63 26.28 5.76 -1.41
CA ALA A 63 25.88 4.55 -0.71
C ALA A 63 24.97 4.65 0.55
N GLY A 64 23.68 4.40 0.29
CA GLY A 64 22.97 3.30 0.94
C GLY A 64 22.48 3.53 2.38
N THR A 65 21.26 4.02 2.51
CA THR A 65 20.17 3.37 3.26
C THR A 65 18.87 4.06 2.87
N SER A 66 17.81 3.28 2.73
CA SER A 66 16.57 3.60 2.02
C SER A 66 15.85 4.84 2.57
N THR A 67 16.10 5.98 1.95
CA THR A 67 15.27 7.18 2.08
C THR A 67 14.29 7.18 0.91
N ALA A 68 12.99 7.22 1.22
CA ALA A 68 11.91 7.37 0.26
C ALA A 68 12.24 8.48 -0.76
N PRO A 69 12.07 8.27 -2.07
CA PRO A 69 12.28 9.34 -3.02
C PRO A 69 11.16 10.36 -2.85
N ALA A 70 11.51 11.53 -2.31
CA ALA A 70 10.81 12.76 -2.62
C ALA A 70 10.94 12.98 -4.13
N GLY A 71 9.99 12.45 -4.89
CA GLY A 71 9.95 12.47 -6.35
C GLY A 71 9.07 13.60 -6.85
N GLY A 72 9.70 14.59 -7.49
CA GLY A 72 9.03 15.71 -8.14
C GLY A 72 8.02 15.26 -9.20
N VAL A 73 6.97 16.07 -9.32
CA VAL A 73 5.87 15.94 -10.29
C VAL A 73 6.41 15.87 -11.72
N SER A 74 6.22 14.72 -12.36
CA SER A 74 6.22 14.61 -13.82
C SER A 74 4.79 14.28 -14.22
N SER A 75 4.02 15.31 -14.56
CA SER A 75 2.67 15.18 -15.08
C SER A 75 2.72 14.68 -16.52
N GLY A 76 2.67 13.36 -16.69
CA GLY A 76 2.41 12.70 -17.96
C GLY A 76 0.98 12.18 -18.00
N GLY A 77 0.10 12.91 -18.71
CA GLY A 77 -1.19 12.44 -19.25
C GLY A 77 -2.04 11.55 -18.34
N GLY A 78 -2.69 12.10 -17.32
CA GLY A 78 -3.65 11.38 -16.49
C GLY A 78 -4.99 12.10 -16.45
N ASP A 79 -6.09 11.35 -16.46
CA ASP A 79 -7.45 11.84 -16.21
C ASP A 79 -7.43 12.94 -15.13
N ALA A 80 -7.91 14.15 -15.45
CA ALA A 80 -7.85 15.29 -14.53
C ALA A 80 -8.50 14.98 -13.16
N ASP A 81 -9.44 14.04 -13.14
CA ASP A 81 -10.07 13.50 -11.93
C ASP A 81 -9.12 12.71 -11.01
N LYS A 82 -8.06 12.08 -11.53
CA LYS A 82 -7.08 11.31 -10.72
C LYS A 82 -6.01 12.20 -10.10
N SER A 83 -5.82 13.43 -10.60
CA SER A 83 -4.82 14.38 -10.10
C SER A 83 -5.00 14.74 -8.62
N PHE A 84 -6.17 14.46 -8.03
CA PHE A 84 -6.41 14.63 -6.59
C PHE A 84 -5.70 13.57 -5.72
N ALA A 85 -5.03 12.59 -6.33
CA ALA A 85 -4.29 11.52 -5.66
C ALA A 85 -2.95 11.26 -6.36
N ASN A 86 -1.86 11.14 -5.59
CA ASN A 86 -0.54 10.78 -6.13
C ASN A 86 -0.45 9.27 -6.31
N THR A 87 -0.78 8.77 -7.51
CA THR A 87 -0.80 7.32 -7.79
C THR A 87 0.27 6.82 -8.76
N ALA A 88 1.09 7.70 -9.32
CA ALA A 88 2.05 7.36 -10.39
C ALA A 88 3.00 6.21 -10.02
N GLU A 89 3.46 6.16 -8.77
CA GLU A 89 4.32 5.08 -8.29
C GLU A 89 3.60 3.72 -8.29
N TYR A 90 2.33 3.70 -7.93
CA TYR A 90 1.52 2.49 -7.94
C TYR A 90 1.15 2.07 -9.37
N ASP A 91 0.98 3.01 -10.29
CA ASP A 91 0.68 2.69 -11.68
C ASP A 91 1.81 1.86 -12.31
N ALA A 92 3.07 2.26 -12.08
CA ALA A 92 4.24 1.50 -12.54
C ALA A 92 4.38 0.14 -11.84
N LEU A 93 4.04 0.06 -10.54
CA LEU A 93 4.04 -1.20 -9.80
C LEU A 93 2.97 -2.16 -10.33
N ILE A 94 1.77 -1.64 -10.58
CA ILE A 94 0.64 -2.39 -11.11
C ILE A 94 0.95 -2.93 -12.49
N GLU A 95 1.51 -2.11 -13.40
CA GLU A 95 1.88 -2.56 -14.74
C GLU A 95 2.83 -3.77 -14.68
N LYS A 96 3.86 -3.70 -13.84
CA LYS A 96 4.83 -4.79 -13.68
C LYS A 96 4.24 -6.02 -13.00
N ALA A 97 3.42 -5.84 -11.97
CA ALA A 97 2.89 -6.94 -11.18
C ALA A 97 1.73 -7.66 -11.89
N SER A 98 0.82 -6.91 -12.50
CA SER A 98 -0.30 -7.49 -13.28
C SER A 98 0.19 -8.27 -14.49
N ALA A 99 1.18 -7.77 -15.23
CA ALA A 99 1.76 -8.51 -16.35
C ALA A 99 2.31 -9.89 -15.95
N LYS A 100 2.87 -10.02 -14.74
CA LYS A 100 3.32 -11.32 -14.20
C LYS A 100 2.15 -12.18 -13.74
N ALA A 101 1.16 -11.58 -13.08
CA ALA A 101 -0.01 -12.29 -12.57
C ALA A 101 -0.94 -12.80 -13.68
N ASP A 102 -0.96 -12.13 -14.84
CA ASP A 102 -1.78 -12.48 -16.00
C ASP A 102 -1.08 -13.50 -16.94
N ALA A 103 0.20 -13.80 -16.69
CA ALA A 103 0.93 -14.80 -17.46
C ALA A 103 0.39 -16.22 -17.22
N SER A 104 0.37 -17.05 -18.28
CA SER A 104 0.00 -18.46 -18.15
C SER A 104 0.99 -19.18 -17.23
N GLY A 105 0.51 -19.65 -16.08
CA GLY A 105 1.35 -20.28 -15.06
C GLY A 105 1.88 -19.33 -13.98
N ALA A 106 1.31 -18.12 -13.87
CA ALA A 106 1.60 -17.19 -12.77
C ALA A 106 1.51 -17.88 -11.41
N SER A 107 2.51 -17.65 -10.57
CA SER A 107 2.52 -18.19 -9.21
C SER A 107 1.50 -17.45 -8.32
N GLU A 108 1.12 -18.07 -7.21
CA GLU A 108 0.31 -17.40 -6.20
C GLU A 108 1.01 -16.15 -5.63
N ALA A 109 2.35 -16.13 -5.63
CA ALA A 109 3.12 -14.95 -5.23
C ALA A 109 2.97 -13.80 -6.24
N ASP A 110 2.95 -14.09 -7.55
CA ASP A 110 2.76 -13.07 -8.59
C ASP A 110 1.36 -12.45 -8.51
N LYS A 111 0.33 -13.30 -8.37
CA LYS A 111 -1.05 -12.86 -8.13
C LYS A 111 -1.15 -12.02 -6.85
N LYS A 112 -0.48 -12.46 -5.79
CA LYS A 112 -0.45 -11.72 -4.53
C LYS A 112 0.18 -10.34 -4.70
N ALA A 113 1.32 -10.24 -5.38
CA ALA A 113 1.99 -8.97 -5.65
C ALA A 113 1.12 -8.01 -6.48
N ALA A 114 0.40 -8.53 -7.49
CA ALA A 114 -0.56 -7.73 -8.26
C ALA A 114 -1.70 -7.21 -7.38
N ALA A 115 -2.31 -8.07 -6.57
CA ALA A 115 -3.35 -7.67 -5.63
C ALA A 115 -2.87 -6.63 -4.61
N GLU A 116 -1.65 -6.75 -4.07
CA GLU A 116 -1.08 -5.76 -3.14
C GLU A 116 -0.87 -4.39 -3.81
N ALA A 117 -0.39 -4.38 -5.06
CA ALA A 117 -0.21 -3.13 -5.81
C ALA A 117 -1.55 -2.43 -6.08
N TYR A 118 -2.57 -3.19 -6.51
CA TYR A 118 -3.92 -2.66 -6.68
C TYR A 118 -4.54 -2.19 -5.35
N LEU A 119 -4.38 -2.96 -4.27
CA LEU A 119 -4.90 -2.61 -2.95
C LEU A 119 -4.31 -1.29 -2.45
N SER A 120 -3.00 -1.10 -2.65
CA SER A 120 -2.30 0.12 -2.25
C SER A 120 -2.83 1.33 -2.99
N ARG A 121 -3.00 1.24 -4.33
CA ARG A 121 -3.59 2.33 -5.12
C ARG A 121 -5.04 2.60 -4.75
N ALA A 122 -5.84 1.56 -4.53
CA ALA A 122 -7.24 1.67 -4.10
C ALA A 122 -7.36 2.47 -2.79
N ASN A 123 -6.48 2.15 -1.83
CA ASN A 123 -6.43 2.84 -0.54
C ASN A 123 -6.09 4.32 -0.71
N VAL A 124 -5.14 4.68 -1.58
CA VAL A 124 -4.84 6.09 -1.89
C VAL A 124 -6.06 6.84 -2.44
N TYR A 125 -6.79 6.24 -3.40
CA TYR A 125 -8.00 6.87 -3.95
C TYR A 125 -9.12 7.00 -2.92
N ARG A 126 -9.27 6.02 -2.03
CA ARG A 126 -10.26 6.06 -0.94
C ARG A 126 -9.89 7.13 0.09
N ASP A 127 -8.65 7.12 0.55
CA ASP A 127 -8.17 7.95 1.67
C ASP A 127 -8.03 9.42 1.30
N ALA A 128 -7.96 9.73 0.00
CA ALA A 128 -8.12 11.09 -0.49
C ALA A 128 -9.50 11.71 -0.16
N GLY A 129 -10.49 10.91 0.27
CA GLY A 129 -11.78 11.39 0.79
C GLY A 129 -12.67 12.10 -0.23
N ASN A 130 -12.30 12.07 -1.52
CA ASN A 130 -13.03 12.74 -2.58
C ASN A 130 -13.98 11.75 -3.28
N PRO A 131 -15.31 11.98 -3.28
CA PRO A 131 -16.28 11.08 -3.91
C PRO A 131 -16.05 10.83 -5.41
N LYS A 132 -15.33 11.70 -6.11
CA LYS A 132 -14.94 11.51 -7.51
C LYS A 132 -13.92 10.38 -7.69
N LEU A 133 -13.11 10.10 -6.67
CA LEU A 133 -12.05 9.09 -6.69
C LEU A 133 -12.55 7.69 -6.33
N TYR A 134 -13.69 7.57 -5.65
CA TYR A 134 -14.24 6.26 -5.23
C TYR A 134 -14.51 5.31 -6.39
N LYS A 135 -14.80 5.81 -7.60
CA LYS A 135 -14.94 4.97 -8.80
C LYS A 135 -13.64 4.24 -9.16
N PHE A 136 -12.49 4.89 -8.94
CA PHE A 136 -11.17 4.31 -9.19
C PHE A 136 -10.80 3.31 -8.08
N ALA A 137 -11.00 3.70 -6.82
CA ALA A 137 -10.81 2.80 -5.67
C ALA A 137 -11.62 1.51 -5.80
N LEU A 138 -12.91 1.64 -6.18
CA LEU A 138 -13.80 0.51 -6.39
C LEU A 138 -13.31 -0.43 -7.51
N GLY A 139 -12.81 0.13 -8.61
CA GLY A 139 -12.23 -0.64 -9.70
C GLY A 139 -10.99 -1.41 -9.27
N ASP A 140 -10.14 -0.79 -8.45
CA ASP A 140 -8.93 -1.44 -7.94
C ASP A 140 -9.25 -2.54 -6.92
N TYR A 141 -10.15 -2.31 -5.96
CA TYR A 141 -10.58 -3.36 -5.02
C TYR A 141 -11.15 -4.59 -5.73
N ARG A 142 -11.89 -4.41 -6.83
CA ARG A 142 -12.37 -5.54 -7.63
C ARG A 142 -11.23 -6.32 -8.27
N ARG A 143 -10.20 -5.64 -8.77
CA ARG A 143 -8.99 -6.29 -9.30
C ARG A 143 -8.21 -7.03 -8.22
N VAL A 144 -8.16 -6.51 -6.99
CA VAL A 144 -7.62 -7.25 -5.83
C VAL A 144 -8.34 -8.59 -5.70
N LEU A 145 -9.67 -8.59 -5.75
CA LEU A 145 -10.48 -9.80 -5.60
C LEU A 145 -10.39 -10.77 -6.80
N ARG A 146 -9.96 -10.31 -7.98
CA ARG A 146 -9.64 -11.20 -9.12
C ARG A 146 -8.42 -12.08 -8.81
N TYR A 147 -7.39 -11.52 -8.16
CA TYR A 147 -6.17 -12.25 -7.82
C TYR A 147 -6.20 -12.90 -6.44
N GLN A 148 -6.90 -12.29 -5.48
CA GLN A 148 -7.06 -12.78 -4.10
C GLN A 148 -8.54 -12.73 -3.70
N PRO A 149 -9.34 -13.75 -4.05
CA PRO A 149 -10.78 -13.76 -3.77
C PRO A 149 -11.13 -13.68 -2.28
N ASP A 150 -10.20 -14.07 -1.40
CA ASP A 150 -10.40 -14.09 0.05
C ASP A 150 -9.87 -12.83 0.76
N ASN A 151 -9.42 -11.81 0.01
CA ASN A 151 -8.94 -10.57 0.61
C ASN A 151 -10.08 -9.83 1.33
N ARG A 152 -10.06 -9.91 2.66
CA ARG A 152 -11.10 -9.33 3.53
C ARG A 152 -11.14 -7.81 3.45
N GLU A 153 -9.97 -7.17 3.43
CA GLU A 153 -9.87 -5.72 3.36
C GLU A 153 -10.54 -5.18 2.08
N ALA A 154 -10.24 -5.78 0.93
CA ALA A 154 -10.84 -5.36 -0.34
C ALA A 154 -12.38 -5.56 -0.34
N LYS A 155 -12.90 -6.65 0.24
CA LYS A 155 -14.35 -6.87 0.39
C LYS A 155 -15.01 -5.81 1.27
N GLU A 156 -14.42 -5.55 2.43
CA GLU A 156 -14.94 -4.59 3.41
C GLU A 156 -14.94 -3.17 2.84
N LYS A 157 -13.84 -2.76 2.19
CA LYS A 157 -13.71 -1.42 1.58
C LYS A 157 -14.55 -1.24 0.33
N MET A 158 -14.71 -2.28 -0.49
CA MET A 158 -15.68 -2.26 -1.59
C MET A 158 -17.10 -2.04 -1.06
N LYS A 159 -17.51 -2.76 -0.01
CA LYS A 159 -18.85 -2.61 0.59
C LYS A 159 -19.06 -1.20 1.15
N GLU A 160 -18.06 -0.64 1.81
CA GLU A 160 -18.07 0.75 2.30
C GLU A 160 -18.33 1.74 1.15
N ILE A 161 -17.56 1.66 0.07
CA ILE A 161 -17.73 2.55 -1.09
C ILE A 161 -19.10 2.38 -1.75
N VAL A 162 -19.58 1.14 -1.89
CA VAL A 162 -20.93 0.86 -2.42
C VAL A 162 -22.00 1.53 -1.57
N SER A 163 -21.91 1.41 -0.25
CA SER A 163 -22.86 2.06 0.67
C SER A 163 -22.84 3.58 0.54
N ILE A 164 -21.69 4.20 0.27
CA ILE A 164 -21.59 5.64 -0.02
C ILE A 164 -22.36 5.99 -1.30
N TYR A 165 -22.18 5.23 -2.38
CA TYR A 165 -22.93 5.48 -3.64
C TYR A 165 -24.44 5.35 -3.45
N GLU A 166 -24.88 4.31 -2.74
CA GLU A 166 -26.29 4.08 -2.41
C GLU A 166 -26.85 5.23 -1.55
N GLY A 167 -26.12 5.68 -0.53
CA GLY A 167 -26.51 6.81 0.32
C GLY A 167 -26.58 8.14 -0.42
N LEU A 168 -25.81 8.31 -1.50
CA LEU A 168 -25.86 9.47 -2.39
C LEU A 168 -26.97 9.36 -3.45
N GLY A 169 -27.70 8.24 -3.54
CA GLY A 169 -28.66 7.98 -4.60
C GLY A 169 -28.04 7.87 -6.00
N ARG A 170 -26.76 7.49 -6.07
CA ARG A 170 -25.99 7.39 -7.32
C ARG A 170 -25.77 5.93 -7.71
N PRO A 171 -25.77 5.59 -9.01
CA PRO A 171 -25.47 4.24 -9.44
C PRO A 171 -24.02 3.87 -9.10
N VAL A 172 -23.84 2.64 -8.63
CA VAL A 172 -22.52 2.07 -8.33
C VAL A 172 -21.75 1.87 -9.65
N PRO A 173 -20.55 2.44 -9.81
CA PRO A 173 -19.74 2.25 -11.02
C PRO A 173 -19.38 0.77 -11.26
N THR A 174 -19.23 0.35 -12.51
CA THR A 174 -18.91 -1.03 -12.91
C THR A 174 -17.41 -1.26 -13.23
N ASN A 175 -16.57 -0.25 -13.05
CA ASN A 175 -15.11 -0.33 -13.29
C ASN A 175 -14.48 -1.54 -12.60
N GLY A 176 -13.57 -2.26 -13.27
CA GLY A 176 -12.88 -3.42 -12.69
C GLY A 176 -13.70 -4.72 -12.62
N LEU A 177 -14.93 -4.73 -13.14
CA LEU A 177 -15.72 -5.95 -13.41
C LEU A 177 -15.49 -6.52 -14.82
N GLU A 178 -14.53 -5.97 -15.55
CA GLU A 178 -14.15 -6.46 -16.88
C GLU A 178 -13.68 -7.92 -16.77
N PRO A 179 -13.98 -8.77 -17.78
CA PRO A 179 -13.62 -10.18 -17.78
C PRO A 179 -12.10 -10.44 -17.74
#